data_AF-A0A917JCN0-F1
#
_entry.id   AF-A0A917JCN0-F1
#
_cell.length_a   1.000
_cell.length_b   1.000
_cell.length_c   1.000
_cell.angle_alpha   90.00
_cell.angle_beta   90.00
_cell.angle_gamma   90.00
#
_symmetry.space_group_name_H-M   'P 1'
#
loop_
_entity.id
_entity.type
_entity.pdbx_description
1 polymer ?
#
loop_
_entity_poly.entity_id
_entity_poly.type
_entity_poly.pdbx_seq_one_letter_code
_entity_poly.pdbx_strand_id
1 'polypeptide(L)'
;MVGGRKKYDVITDYIRQNGGTQVTLTFTQIDELLFPANGLPKTARKTLDWWANDYRYPEKGAYAWLNANYEVVHVDLLKEYVVFRPLLKSAWLLK
;
A
#
# COMPACT_ATOMS: atom_id res chain seq x y z
N MET A 1 4.33 -25.06 8.67
CA MET A 1 3.43 -24.58 7.60
C MET A 1 4.00 -23.27 7.08
N VAL A 2 4.64 -23.26 5.91
CA VAL A 2 5.07 -22.00 5.29
C VAL A 2 3.82 -21.38 4.69
N GLY A 3 3.19 -20.43 5.39
CA GLY A 3 2.07 -19.68 4.84
C GLY A 3 2.52 -18.99 3.56
N GLY A 4 1.89 -19.32 2.43
CA GLY A 4 2.28 -18.80 1.13
C GLY A 4 2.25 -17.28 1.13
N ARG A 5 3.32 -16.66 0.61
CA ARG A 5 3.45 -15.21 0.48
C ARG A 5 2.27 -14.67 -0.33
N LYS A 6 1.50 -13.76 0.24
CA LYS A 6 0.40 -13.10 -0.48
C LYS A 6 0.98 -12.11 -1.47
N LYS A 7 0.23 -11.85 -2.55
CA LYS A 7 0.66 -10.99 -3.66
C LYS A 7 1.30 -9.67 -3.22
N TYR A 8 0.73 -9.01 -2.21
CA TYR A 8 1.17 -7.67 -1.79
C TYR A 8 2.10 -7.66 -0.56
N ASP A 9 2.52 -8.82 -0.04
CA ASP A 9 3.43 -8.88 1.13
C ASP A 9 4.76 -8.17 0.85
N VAL A 10 5.24 -8.22 -0.39
CA VAL A 10 6.46 -7.53 -0.84
C VAL A 10 6.35 -6.00 -0.69
N ILE A 11 5.17 -5.43 -0.94
CA ILE A 11 4.91 -4.01 -0.74
C ILE A 11 4.85 -3.69 0.76
N THR A 12 4.20 -4.57 1.55
CA THR A 12 4.17 -4.45 3.01
C THR A 12 5.57 -4.37 3.59
N ASP A 13 6.43 -5.30 3.19
CA ASP A 13 7.82 -5.40 3.64
C ASP A 13 8.61 -4.15 3.23
N TYR A 14 8.45 -3.68 1.99
CA TYR A 14 9.13 -2.48 1.48
C TYR A 14 8.77 -1.23 2.27
N ILE A 15 7.47 -0.95 2.44
CA ILE A 15 7.00 0.24 3.15
C ILE A 15 7.47 0.20 4.61
N ARG A 16 7.40 -0.97 5.25
CA ARG A 16 7.84 -1.15 6.63
C ARG A 16 9.35 -0.91 6.79
N GLN A 17 10.16 -1.41 5.86
CA GLN A 17 11.62 -1.26 5.90
C GLN A 17 12.06 0.19 5.62
N ASN A 18 11.33 0.93 4.80
CA ASN A 18 11.66 2.33 4.52
C ASN A 18 11.56 3.21 5.79
N GLY A 19 10.62 2.91 6.70
CA GLY A 19 10.57 3.49 8.05
C GLY A 19 10.39 5.03 8.14
N GLY A 20 10.21 5.71 7.01
CA GLY A 20 10.15 7.17 6.92
C GLY A 20 8.79 7.77 7.31
N THR A 21 8.78 9.08 7.56
CA THR A 21 7.53 9.83 7.81
C THR A 21 6.62 9.94 6.59
N GLN A 22 7.17 9.59 5.41
CA GLN A 22 6.49 9.54 4.13
C GLN A 22 7.20 8.53 3.21
N VAL A 23 6.42 7.76 2.46
CA VAL A 23 6.91 6.89 1.38
C VAL A 23 6.19 7.28 0.11
N THR A 24 6.92 7.56 -0.97
CA THR A 24 6.32 7.86 -2.28
C THR A 24 6.77 6.79 -3.26
N LEU A 25 5.80 6.18 -3.95
CA LEU A 25 6.04 5.15 -4.94
C LEU A 25 5.31 5.48 -6.23
N THR A 26 6.01 5.37 -7.36
CA THR A 26 5.37 5.38 -8.67
C THR A 26 4.69 4.04 -8.93
N PHE A 27 3.71 4.02 -9.83
CA PHE A 27 3.04 2.77 -10.22
C PHE A 27 4.01 1.79 -10.86
N THR A 28 5.03 2.28 -11.58
CA THR A 28 6.11 1.46 -12.12
C THR A 28 6.97 0.84 -11.01
N GLN A 29 7.35 1.59 -9.97
CA GLN A 29 8.08 1.02 -8.83
C GLN A 29 7.24 -0.07 -8.13
N ILE A 30 5.92 0.11 -8.05
CA ILE A 30 5.04 -0.91 -7.48
C ILE A 30 4.96 -2.15 -8.39
N ASP A 31 4.90 -1.97 -9.70
CA ASP A 31 4.96 -3.09 -10.66
C ASP A 31 6.28 -3.86 -10.54
N GLU A 32 7.40 -3.18 -10.38
CA GLU A 32 8.72 -3.78 -10.15
C GLU A 32 8.76 -4.59 -8.85
N LEU A 33 8.19 -4.06 -7.76
CA LEU A 33 8.07 -4.78 -6.49
C LEU A 33 7.20 -6.04 -6.61
N LEU A 34 6.22 -6.05 -7.52
CA LEU A 34 5.31 -7.16 -7.74
C LEU A 34 5.85 -8.21 -8.73
N PHE A 35 6.97 -7.97 -9.41
CA PHE A 35 7.57 -8.91 -10.35
C PHE A 35 8.05 -10.21 -9.65
N PRO A 36 7.92 -11.41 -10.26
CA PRO A 36 7.37 -11.72 -11.58
C PRO A 36 5.85 -11.95 -11.60
N ALA A 37 5.14 -11.63 -10.53
CA ALA A 37 3.68 -11.71 -10.50
C ALA A 37 3.06 -10.60 -11.36
N ASN A 38 1.74 -10.63 -11.51
CA ASN A 38 1.01 -9.57 -12.19
C ASN A 38 1.16 -8.27 -11.37
N GLY A 39 1.60 -7.18 -11.99
CA GLY A 39 1.69 -5.87 -11.37
C GLY A 39 0.34 -5.31 -10.88
N LEU A 40 0.26 -3.98 -10.79
CA LEU A 40 -0.94 -3.26 -10.44
C LEU A 40 -2.07 -3.61 -11.43
N PRO A 41 -3.27 -3.91 -10.93
CA PRO A 41 -4.42 -4.12 -11.80
C PRO A 41 -4.78 -2.81 -12.52
N LYS A 42 -5.42 -2.92 -13.70
CA LYS A 42 -5.88 -1.75 -14.48
C LYS A 42 -6.76 -0.79 -13.66
N THR A 43 -7.50 -1.29 -12.67
CA THR A 43 -8.33 -0.49 -11.78
C THR A 43 -7.50 0.44 -10.89
N ALA A 44 -6.33 -0.01 -10.40
CA ALA A 44 -5.42 0.83 -9.63
C ALA A 44 -4.93 2.05 -10.42
N ARG A 45 -4.79 1.92 -11.74
CA ARG A 45 -4.39 3.01 -12.64
C ARG A 45 -5.54 3.92 -13.08
N LYS A 46 -6.79 3.55 -12.77
CA LYS A 46 -7.99 4.25 -13.28
C LYS A 46 -8.85 4.87 -12.19
N THR A 47 -8.84 4.34 -10.97
CA THR A 47 -9.75 4.79 -9.91
C THR A 47 -9.02 4.97 -8.58
N LEU A 48 -9.38 6.04 -7.87
CA LEU A 48 -8.88 6.30 -6.53
C LEU A 48 -9.42 5.29 -5.51
N ASP A 49 -10.61 4.74 -5.74
CA ASP A 49 -11.24 3.72 -4.88
C ASP A 49 -10.37 2.48 -4.65
N TRP A 50 -9.49 2.13 -5.59
CA TRP A 50 -8.56 1.02 -5.41
C TRP A 50 -7.51 1.31 -4.33
N TRP A 51 -7.16 2.58 -4.16
CA TRP A 51 -6.19 3.11 -3.19
C TRP A 51 -6.81 3.52 -1.86
N ALA A 52 -8.13 3.32 -1.68
CA ALA A 52 -8.80 3.67 -0.44
C ALA A 52 -8.27 2.84 0.74
N ASN A 53 -8.15 3.49 1.91
CA ASN A 53 -7.77 2.84 3.17
C ASN A 53 -8.94 2.02 3.74
N ASP A 54 -9.38 0.99 3.00
CA ASP A 54 -10.51 0.14 3.40
C ASP A 54 -10.06 -0.98 4.33
N TYR A 55 -10.40 -0.83 5.62
CA TYR A 55 -10.12 -1.81 6.69
C TYR A 55 -11.13 -2.96 6.73
N ARG A 56 -12.25 -2.86 5.99
CA ARG A 56 -13.33 -3.86 6.00
C ARG A 56 -13.17 -4.90 4.91
N TYR A 57 -12.59 -4.53 3.77
CA TYR A 57 -12.36 -5.43 2.62
C TYR A 57 -10.89 -5.42 2.16
N PRO A 58 -9.97 -5.94 2.98
CA PRO A 58 -8.53 -5.87 2.73
C PRO A 58 -8.06 -6.73 1.55
N GLU A 59 -8.89 -7.60 0.95
CA GLU A 59 -8.51 -8.39 -0.23
C GLU A 59 -8.06 -7.58 -1.47
N LYS A 60 -8.20 -6.24 -1.44
CA LYS A 60 -7.67 -5.30 -2.44
C LYS A 60 -6.23 -4.86 -2.11
N GLY A 61 -5.76 -3.75 -2.70
CA GLY A 61 -4.42 -3.21 -2.43
C GLY A 61 -4.21 -2.79 -0.97
N ALA A 62 -5.29 -2.41 -0.26
CA ALA A 62 -5.22 -1.83 1.08
C ALA A 62 -4.50 -2.67 2.13
N TYR A 63 -4.59 -3.99 2.03
CA TYR A 63 -3.82 -4.91 2.86
C TYR A 63 -2.33 -4.60 2.90
N ALA A 64 -1.74 -4.13 1.80
CA ALA A 64 -0.31 -3.88 1.68
C ALA A 64 0.19 -2.80 2.64
N TRP A 65 -0.39 -1.60 2.59
CA TRP A 65 0.08 -0.46 3.38
C TRP A 65 -0.48 -0.49 4.80
N LEU A 66 -1.72 -0.96 4.99
CA LEU A 66 -2.31 -1.05 6.33
C LEU A 66 -1.53 -2.01 7.23
N ASN A 67 -1.07 -3.15 6.70
CA ASN A 67 -0.22 -4.08 7.47
C ASN A 67 1.21 -3.57 7.68
N ALA A 68 1.66 -2.61 6.86
CA ALA A 68 2.91 -1.90 7.09
C ALA A 68 2.75 -0.84 8.19
N ASN A 69 1.53 -0.61 8.70
CA ASN A 69 1.17 0.46 9.63
C ASN A 69 1.24 1.85 8.97
N TYR A 70 0.87 1.93 7.69
CA TYR A 70 0.79 3.13 6.87
C TYR A 70 -0.60 3.29 6.25
N GLU A 71 -0.91 4.49 5.79
CA GLU A 71 -2.11 4.81 5.00
C GLU A 71 -1.74 5.58 3.74
N VAL A 72 -2.56 5.43 2.71
CA VAL A 72 -2.51 6.31 1.53
C VAL A 72 -3.04 7.68 1.93
N VAL A 73 -2.27 8.73 1.66
CA VAL A 73 -2.66 10.13 1.91
C VAL A 73 -2.84 10.93 0.63
N HIS A 74 -2.28 10.47 -0.48
CA HIS A 74 -2.41 11.11 -1.78
C HIS A 74 -2.14 10.11 -2.90
N VAL A 75 -2.90 10.20 -3.99
CA VAL A 75 -2.67 9.47 -5.23
C VAL A 75 -2.84 10.43 -6.39
N ASP A 76 -1.89 10.42 -7.32
CA ASP A 76 -1.99 11.11 -8.61
C ASP A 76 -2.04 10.06 -9.71
N LEU A 77 -3.21 9.89 -10.34
CA LEU A 77 -3.42 8.94 -11.43
C LEU A 77 -2.82 9.41 -12.75
N LEU A 78 -2.62 10.72 -12.94
CA LEU A 78 -2.06 11.28 -14.16
C LEU A 78 -0.53 11.13 -14.16
N LYS A 79 0.10 11.41 -13.02
CA LYS A 79 1.55 11.25 -12.80
C LYS A 79 1.92 9.86 -12.29
N GLU A 80 0.93 9.01 -12.04
CA GLU A 80 1.07 7.61 -11.65
C GLU A 80 1.95 7.40 -10.40
N TYR A 81 1.60 8.07 -9.30
CA TYR A 81 2.25 7.83 -8.01
C TYR A 81 1.27 7.88 -6.83
N VAL A 82 1.71 7.28 -5.73
CA VAL A 82 1.01 7.23 -4.45
C VAL A 82 1.94 7.63 -3.33
N VAL A 83 1.39 8.32 -2.34
CA VAL A 83 2.07 8.74 -1.12
C VAL A 83 1.44 8.04 0.07
N PHE A 84 2.29 7.37 0.83
CA PHE A 84 1.95 6.74 2.09
C PHE A 84 2.54 7.52 3.27
N ARG A 85 1.84 7.51 4.40
CA ARG A 85 2.38 8.01 5.68
C ARG A 85 2.10 6.99 6.79
N PRO A 86 2.94 6.93 7.84
CA PRO A 86 2.65 6.08 8.98
C PRO A 86 1.28 6.43 9.55
N LEU A 87 0.50 5.42 9.90
CA LEU A 87 -0.68 5.61 10.73
C LEU A 87 -0.20 6.28 12.01
N LEU A 88 -0.58 7.54 12.21
CA LEU A 88 -0.41 8.17 13.49
C LEU A 88 -1.18 7.29 14.46
N LYS A 89 -0.48 6.63 15.40
CA LYS A 89 -1.15 5.97 16.52
C LYS A 89 -2.15 6.99 17.01
N SER A 90 -3.42 6.68 16.89
CA SER A 90 -4.44 7.43 17.58
C SER A 90 -3.99 7.42 19.05
N ALA A 91 -3.54 8.56 19.53
CA ALA A 91 -3.28 8.83 20.95
C ALA A 91 -4.59 8.80 21.77
N TRP A 92 -5.57 8.04 21.29
CA TRP A 92 -6.95 7.93 21.75
C TRP A 92 -7.27 6.51 22.27
N LEU A 93 -6.32 5.56 22.21
CA LEU A 93 -6.44 4.22 22.82
C LEU A 93 -5.67 4.08 24.15
N LEU A 94 -5.50 5.19 24.88
CA LEU A 94 -5.18 5.17 26.30
C LEU A 94 -6.22 6.04 27.03
N LYS A 95 -7.38 5.45 27.32
CA LYS A 95 -8.23 5.90 28.42
C LYS A 95 -8.96 4.71 29.03
#